data_AF-A0A5V2MZH3-F1
#
_entry.id   AF-A0A5V2MZH3-F1
#
_cell.length_a   1.000
_cell.length_b   1.000
_cell.length_c   1.000
_cell.angle_alpha   90.00
_cell.angle_beta   90.00
_cell.angle_gamma   90.00
#
_symmetry.space_group_name_H-M   'P 1'
#
loop_
_entity.id
_entity.type
_entity.pdbx_description
1 polymer ?
#
loop_
_entity_poly.entity_id
_entity_poly.type
_entity_poly.pdbx_seq_one_letter_code
_entity_poly.pdbx_strand_id
1 'polypeptide(L)' 'MWKTLHQLAAPPRLYQICGRLVPWLAAAGIIVLATGWVRGFGFAPADYQQGE' A
#
# COMPACT_ATOMS: atom_id res chain seq x y z
N MET A 1 -27.76 11.13 8.71
CA MET A 1 -26.64 10.72 7.84
C MET A 1 -25.25 11.17 8.33
N TRP A 2 -25.14 11.99 9.39
CA TRP A 2 -23.83 12.41 9.97
C TRP A 2 -23.32 11.57 11.15
N LYS A 3 -24.14 10.64 11.67
CA LYS A 3 -23.83 9.91 12.90
C LYS A 3 -22.55 9.06 12.80
N THR A 4 -22.28 8.48 11.64
CA THR A 4 -21.08 7.68 11.38
C THR A 4 -19.82 8.53 11.33
N LEU A 5 -19.85 9.66 10.63
CA LEU A 5 -18.75 10.64 10.60
C LEU A 5 -18.49 11.22 12.01
N HIS A 6 -19.55 11.48 12.78
CA HIS A 6 -19.42 11.96 14.15
C HIS A 6 -18.82 10.90 15.10
N GLN A 7 -19.10 9.62 14.83
CA GLN A 7 -18.51 8.49 15.57
C GLN A 7 -17.04 8.25 15.22
N LEU A 8 -16.60 8.63 14.01
CA LEU A 8 -15.20 8.60 13.59
C LEU A 8 -14.39 9.75 14.20
N ALA A 9 -15.05 10.83 14.64
CA ALA A 9 -14.40 11.89 15.41
C ALA A 9 -14.00 11.44 16.82
N ALA A 10 -14.52 10.32 17.31
CA ALA A 10 -14.09 9.71 18.56
C ALA A 10 -12.73 8.99 18.36
N PRO A 11 -11.64 9.45 19.00
CA PRO A 11 -10.30 8.91 18.81
C PRO A 11 -10.19 7.38 18.93
N PRO A 12 -10.73 6.71 19.98
CA PRO A 12 -10.53 5.28 20.14
C PRO A 12 -11.18 4.44 19.02
N ARG A 13 -12.32 4.88 18.47
CA ARG A 13 -13.00 4.16 17.39
C ARG A 13 -12.25 4.28 16.08
N LEU A 14 -11.71 5.47 15.79
CA LEU A 14 -10.87 5.69 14.62
C LEU A 14 -9.58 4.86 14.68
N TYR A 15 -8.89 4.87 15.82
CA TYR A 15 -7.66 4.08 16.02
C TYR A 15 -7.89 2.58 15.88
N GLN A 16 -9.03 2.04 16.31
CA GLN A 16 -9.36 0.62 16.10
C GLN A 16 -9.53 0.28 14.62
N ILE A 17 -10.21 1.16 13.88
CA ILE A 17 -10.42 0.98 12.43
C ILE A 17 -9.06 1.06 11.71
N CYS A 18 -8.28 2.10 11.99
CA CYS A 18 -6.92 2.26 11.45
C CYS A 18 -6.05 1.04 11.79
N GLY A 19 -6.03 0.59 13.04
CA GLY A 19 -5.26 -0.58 13.48
C GLY A 19 -5.64 -1.86 12.74
N ARG A 20 -6.92 -2.02 12.36
CA ARG A 20 -7.37 -3.16 11.56
C ARG A 20 -7.04 -3.02 10.07
N LEU A 21 -7.00 -1.81 9.53
CA LEU A 21 -6.69 -1.55 8.11
C LEU A 21 -5.18 -1.55 7.81
N VAL A 22 -4.36 -1.07 8.74
CA VAL A 22 -2.89 -1.00 8.61
C VAL A 22 -2.25 -2.30 8.13
N PRO A 23 -2.51 -3.50 8.72
CA PRO A 23 -1.86 -4.73 8.26
C PRO A 23 -2.23 -5.10 6.82
N TRP A 24 -3.48 -4.83 6.40
CA TRP A 24 -3.93 -5.09 5.03
C TRP A 24 -3.29 -4.13 4.02
N LEU A 25 -3.21 -2.84 4.37
CA LEU A 25 -2.53 -1.85 3.53
C LEU A 25 -1.03 -2.14 3.42
N ALA A 26 -0.39 -2.57 4.51
CA ALA A 26 1.01 -2.99 4.49
C ALA A 26 1.22 -4.22 3.59
N ALA A 27 0.37 -5.24 3.72
CA ALA A 27 0.42 -6.42 2.85
C ALA A 27 0.22 -6.06 1.37
N ALA A 28 -0.78 -5.21 1.06
CA ALA A 28 -1.02 -4.73 -0.29
C ALA A 28 0.19 -3.94 -0.84
N GLY A 29 0.80 -3.08 -0.01
CA GLY A 29 2.01 -2.35 -0.36
C GLY A 29 3.19 -3.26 -0.70
N ILE A 30 3.42 -4.29 0.11
CA ILE A 30 4.46 -5.30 -0.14
C ILE A 30 4.20 -6.02 -1.47
N ILE A 31 2.97 -6.42 -1.77
CA ILE A 31 2.62 -7.08 -3.02
C ILE A 31 2.87 -6.16 -4.22
N VAL A 32 2.48 -4.88 -4.13
CA VAL A 32 2.70 -3.91 -5.20
C VAL A 32 4.20 -3.68 -5.43
N LEU A 33 4.98 -3.52 -4.36
CA LEU A 33 6.44 -3.37 -4.48
C LEU A 33 7.11 -4.62 -5.07
N ALA A 34 6.74 -5.80 -4.58
CA ALA A 34 7.28 -7.05 -5.08
C ALA A 34 6.96 -7.27 -6.57
N THR A 35 5.72 -7.00 -6.98
CA THR A 35 5.34 -7.09 -8.40
C THR A 35 6.07 -6.06 -9.25
N GLY A 36 6.23 -4.84 -8.76
CA GLY A 36 7.04 -3.79 -9.38
C GLY A 36 8.50 -4.19 -9.55
N TRP A 37 9.11 -4.79 -8.53
CA TRP A 37 10.48 -5.31 -8.61
C TRP A 37 10.62 -6.46 -9.59
N VAL A 38 9.71 -7.44 -9.56
CA VAL A 38 9.76 -8.58 -10.49
C VAL A 38 9.67 -8.07 -11.94
N ARG A 39 8.77 -7.12 -12.21
CA ARG A 39 8.62 -6.52 -13.54
C ARG A 39 9.82 -5.63 -13.92
N GLY A 40 10.27 -4.78 -13.00
CA GLY A 40 11.32 -3.80 -13.24
C GLY A 40 12.72 -4.40 -13.34
N PHE A 41 13.03 -5.45 -12.58
CA PHE A 41 14.35 -6.10 -12.64
C PHE A 41 14.36 -7.34 -13.53
N GLY A 42 13.26 -8.10 -13.58
CA GLY A 42 13.19 -9.33 -14.35
C GLY A 42 12.80 -9.16 -15.82
N PHE A 43 12.04 -8.10 -16.14
CA PHE A 43 11.48 -7.91 -17.49
C PHE A 43 11.78 -6.53 -18.09
N ALA A 44 12.48 -5.64 -17.38
CA ALA A 44 12.95 -4.42 -18.02
C ALA A 44 13.92 -4.81 -19.14
N PRO A 45 13.74 -4.26 -20.35
CA PRO A 45 14.71 -4.46 -21.42
C PRO A 45 16.05 -3.87 -20.98
N ALA A 46 17.15 -4.52 -21.38
CA ALA A 46 18.47 -3.96 -21.20
C ALA A 46 18.51 -2.55 -21.80
N ASP A 47 18.98 -1.57 -21.04
CA ASP A 47 19.14 -0.23 -21.55
C ASP A 47 20.26 -0.25 -22.59
N TYR A 48 19.93 0.07 -23.84
CA TYR A 48 20.89 0.13 -24.94
C TYR A 48 22.05 1.11 -24.67
N GLN A 49 21.87 2.07 -23.74
CA GLN A 49 22.91 3.01 -23.32
C GLN A 49 23.78 2.51 -22.17
N GLN A 50 23.41 1.42 -21.50
CA GLN A 50 24.25 0.86 -20.42
C GLN A 50 25.52 0.22 -20.95
N GLY A 51 25.60 -0.07 -22.26
CA GLY A 51 26.71 -0.83 -22.83
C GLY A 51 26.73 -2.26 -22.29
N GLU A 52 27.54 -3.12 -22.91
CA GLU A 52 27.81 -4.48 -22.42
C GLU A 52 28.67 -4.48 -21.15
#